data_AF-A0AAN9R4T3-F1
#
_entry.id   AF-A0AAN9R4T3-F1
#
_cell.length_a   1.000
_cell.length_b   1.000
_cell.length_c   1.000
_cell.angle_alpha   90.00
_cell.angle_beta   90.00
_cell.angle_gamma   90.00
#
_symmetry.space_group_name_H-M   'P 1'
#
loop_
_entity.id
_entity.type
_entity.pdbx_description
1 polymer ?
#
loop_
_entity_poly.entity_id
_entity_poly.type
_entity_poly.pdbx_seq_one_letter_code
_entity_poly.pdbx_strand_id
1 'polypeptide(L)'
;MYDYFGVVCVLCEWSNHVGEVLDCWGKGQNRKRSRKSLRYKLKNPNLVVPVLQGLKAGGGWLCVRREEKMTTRFKKNRKKRGHVSAGHGRIGKHRKHPGGRGNAGGMHHHRILFDKYHPGYFGKVGMRYFHKLRNKFHCPILNIDKLWSLVPQEVKEKASKDNMAPLIDVTQFGYFKLLGKGVLPENQPLVVKAKLVSKIAEKKIKEAGGAVVLTA
;
A
#
# COMPACT_ATOMS: atom_id res chain seq x y z
N MET A 1 45.14 -8.78 -42.08
CA MET A 1 44.88 -9.99 -42.88
C MET A 1 43.44 -10.38 -42.58
N TYR A 2 42.55 -10.11 -43.56
CA TYR A 2 41.09 -10.35 -43.63
C TYR A 2 40.19 -9.46 -42.73
N ASP A 3 39.47 -8.45 -43.24
CA ASP A 3 38.24 -8.45 -44.10
C ASP A 3 36.97 -8.74 -43.25
N TYR A 4 35.79 -8.09 -43.31
CA TYR A 4 35.17 -6.98 -44.05
C TYR A 4 33.72 -6.81 -43.46
N PHE A 5 33.06 -5.66 -43.68
CA PHE A 5 31.60 -5.36 -43.52
C PHE A 5 30.99 -5.43 -42.09
N GLY A 6 30.21 -4.48 -41.57
CA GLY A 6 29.28 -3.51 -42.17
C GLY A 6 27.83 -3.89 -41.81
N VAL A 7 27.03 -2.90 -41.38
CA VAL A 7 25.53 -2.84 -41.41
C VAL A 7 24.76 -3.11 -40.09
N VAL A 8 24.29 -1.97 -39.54
CA VAL A 8 22.93 -1.64 -39.01
C VAL A 8 22.59 -1.84 -37.52
N CYS A 9 22.46 -0.66 -36.92
CA CYS A 9 21.68 -0.21 -35.77
C CYS A 9 20.23 -0.73 -35.72
N VAL A 10 19.82 -1.30 -34.59
CA VAL A 10 18.42 -1.27 -34.13
C VAL A 10 18.43 -1.04 -32.61
N LEU A 11 17.63 -0.04 -32.20
CA LEU A 11 17.33 0.38 -30.84
C LEU A 11 16.97 -0.80 -29.91
N CYS A 12 17.34 -0.71 -28.62
CA CYS A 12 16.38 -0.48 -27.53
C CYS A 12 17.08 -0.36 -26.18
N GLU A 13 16.35 0.24 -25.26
CA GLU A 13 16.78 0.99 -24.10
C GLU A 13 17.16 0.18 -22.85
N TRP A 14 18.05 0.79 -22.08
CA TRP A 14 18.10 0.82 -20.61
C TRP A 14 18.42 -0.49 -19.86
N SER A 15 19.71 -0.63 -19.54
CA SER A 15 20.18 -1.42 -18.40
C SER A 15 21.15 -0.62 -17.54
N ASN A 16 20.74 -0.46 -16.28
CA ASN A 16 21.52 -0.60 -15.05
C ASN A 16 22.59 0.44 -14.64
N HIS A 17 22.92 0.30 -13.34
CA HIS A 17 24.07 0.79 -12.58
C HIS A 17 23.89 2.18 -11.91
N VAL A 18 24.14 2.43 -10.61
CA VAL A 18 24.83 1.76 -9.48
C VAL A 18 24.21 2.38 -8.19
N GLY A 19 23.83 1.68 -7.12
CA GLY A 19 24.70 1.24 -6.02
C GLY A 19 25.40 2.39 -5.28
N GLU A 20 25.06 2.63 -4.01
CA GLU A 20 26.05 3.14 -3.03
C GLU A 20 25.68 2.79 -1.58
N VAL A 21 26.68 2.22 -0.94
CA VAL A 21 26.81 1.79 0.46
C VAL A 21 27.32 2.97 1.29
N LEU A 22 26.91 3.11 2.55
CA LEU A 22 27.76 3.69 3.60
C LEU A 22 27.20 3.38 5.00
N ASP A 23 27.91 2.49 5.69
CA ASP A 23 27.91 2.36 7.15
C ASP A 23 28.59 3.58 7.80
N CYS A 24 28.08 4.00 8.97
CA CYS A 24 28.96 4.53 10.02
C CYS A 24 28.27 4.50 11.40
N TRP A 25 28.90 3.75 12.29
CA TRP A 25 28.68 3.73 13.73
C TRP A 25 29.45 4.88 14.38
N GLY A 26 28.88 5.53 15.40
CA GLY A 26 29.67 6.18 16.45
C GLY A 26 29.74 7.72 16.48
N LYS A 27 29.60 8.21 17.72
CA LYS A 27 29.91 9.54 18.28
C LYS A 27 28.86 10.64 18.12
N GLY A 28 28.38 11.09 19.27
CA GLY A 28 27.47 12.22 19.40
C GLY A 28 28.12 13.53 18.98
N GLN A 29 27.29 14.40 18.40
CA GLN A 29 27.26 15.85 18.63
C GLN A 29 26.07 16.42 17.86
N ASN A 30 25.46 17.44 18.46
CA ASN A 30 24.36 18.26 17.94
C ASN A 30 24.51 18.59 16.44
N ARG A 31 23.63 18.06 15.57
CA ARG A 31 23.40 18.62 14.23
C ARG A 31 21.91 18.61 13.87
N LYS A 32 21.39 19.83 13.70
CA LYS A 32 20.08 20.14 13.08
C LYS A 32 19.93 19.32 11.80
N ARG A 33 18.94 18.42 11.77
CA ARG A 33 18.62 17.61 10.59
C ARG A 33 18.03 18.51 9.51
N SER A 34 18.90 19.02 8.64
CA SER A 34 18.56 19.64 7.37
C SER A 34 17.73 18.67 6.55
N ARG A 35 16.43 18.95 6.38
CA ARG A 35 15.59 18.28 5.38
C ARG A 35 15.97 18.84 4.01
N LYS A 36 16.96 18.25 3.33
CA LYS A 36 17.07 18.43 1.87
C LYS A 36 15.87 17.72 1.22
N SER A 37 14.82 18.48 0.93
CA SER A 37 13.78 18.03 0.00
C SER A 37 14.38 18.06 -1.41
N LEU A 38 14.45 16.90 -2.08
CA LEU A 38 14.64 16.82 -3.52
C LEU A 38 13.51 17.60 -4.20
N ARG A 39 13.79 18.84 -4.62
CA ARG A 39 12.94 19.61 -5.53
C ARG A 39 13.20 19.09 -6.93
N TYR A 40 12.28 18.29 -7.47
CA TYR A 40 12.16 18.18 -8.92
C TYR A 40 11.68 19.53 -9.45
N LYS A 41 12.53 20.16 -10.27
CA LYS A 41 12.28 21.45 -10.93
C LYS A 41 11.45 21.14 -12.18
N LEU A 42 10.12 21.21 -12.08
CA LEU A 42 9.25 21.14 -13.26
C LEU A 42 9.57 22.35 -14.18
N LYS A 43 9.95 22.06 -15.42
CA LYS A 43 10.11 23.06 -16.49
C LYS A 43 8.71 23.50 -16.96
N ASN A 44 8.50 24.82 -16.97
CA ASN A 44 7.39 25.60 -17.54
C ASN A 44 5.98 25.49 -16.89
N PRO A 45 5.55 26.52 -16.14
CA PRO A 45 4.19 26.64 -15.60
C PRO A 45 3.19 27.39 -16.50
N ASN A 46 3.52 27.73 -17.74
CA ASN A 46 2.61 28.44 -18.65
C ASN A 46 2.23 27.56 -19.86
N LEU A 47 1.25 26.68 -19.68
CA LEU A 47 0.40 26.23 -20.78
C LEU A 47 -1.05 26.28 -20.30
N VAL A 48 -1.74 27.32 -20.74
CA VAL A 48 -3.21 27.41 -20.67
C VAL A 48 -3.73 26.54 -21.81
N VAL A 49 -4.49 25.50 -21.49
CA VAL A 49 -5.22 24.69 -22.49
C VAL A 49 -6.71 24.78 -22.14
N PRO A 50 -7.58 25.12 -23.10
CA PRO A 50 -8.91 25.63 -22.82
C PRO A 50 -9.91 24.54 -22.41
N VAL A 51 -10.93 25.02 -21.70
CA VAL A 51 -12.20 24.36 -21.42
C VAL A 51 -12.78 23.75 -22.69
N LEU A 52 -13.01 22.43 -22.69
CA LEU A 52 -13.97 21.78 -23.59
C LEU A 52 -14.62 20.58 -22.88
N GLN A 53 -15.90 20.81 -22.57
CA GLN A 53 -17.04 19.90 -22.71
C GLN A 53 -17.05 18.57 -21.95
N GLY A 54 -18.08 18.45 -21.11
CA GLY A 54 -18.43 17.23 -20.40
C GLY A 54 -18.85 16.11 -21.35
N LEU A 55 -18.31 14.93 -21.09
CA LEU A 55 -18.91 13.66 -21.45
C LEU A 55 -19.14 12.87 -20.16
N LYS A 56 -20.42 12.61 -19.88
CA LYS A 56 -20.87 11.65 -18.89
C LYS A 56 -20.29 10.27 -19.25
N ALA A 57 -19.48 9.70 -18.37
CA ALA A 57 -19.25 8.26 -18.36
C ALA A 57 -18.96 7.79 -16.93
N GLY A 58 -19.81 6.88 -16.45
CA GLY A 58 -19.43 5.82 -15.51
C GLY A 58 -19.14 6.22 -14.07
N GLY A 59 -19.99 5.75 -13.16
CA GLY A 59 -19.88 6.01 -11.73
C GLY A 59 -18.53 5.58 -11.14
N GLY A 60 -18.02 6.45 -10.28
CA GLY A 60 -16.82 6.23 -9.50
C GLY A 60 -16.23 7.59 -9.15
N TRP A 61 -16.60 8.12 -7.98
CA TRP A 61 -15.90 9.28 -7.42
C TRP A 61 -14.47 8.83 -7.11
N LEU A 62 -13.58 8.94 -8.08
CA LEU A 62 -12.16 8.84 -7.86
C LEU A 62 -11.79 10.00 -6.94
N CYS A 63 -11.70 9.71 -5.64
CA CYS A 63 -11.19 10.64 -4.65
C CYS A 63 -9.69 10.83 -4.92
N VAL A 64 -9.37 11.63 -5.94
CA VAL A 64 -8.06 12.24 -6.06
C VAL A 64 -7.98 13.18 -4.87
N ARG A 65 -7.35 12.71 -3.79
CA ARG A 65 -7.04 13.52 -2.62
C ARG A 65 -6.07 14.60 -3.05
N ARG A 66 -6.59 15.69 -3.62
CA ARG A 66 -5.84 16.94 -3.74
C ARG A 66 -5.50 17.34 -2.32
N GLU A 67 -4.21 17.27 -2.00
CA GLU A 67 -3.67 17.79 -0.76
C GLU A 67 -3.74 19.32 -0.85
N GLU A 68 -4.93 19.89 -0.65
CA GLU A 68 -5.10 21.33 -0.57
C GLU A 68 -4.28 21.81 0.64
N LYS A 69 -3.12 22.41 0.37
CA LYS A 69 -2.30 23.04 1.40
C LYS A 69 -3.17 24.04 2.14
N MET A 70 -3.50 23.72 3.40
CA MET A 70 -4.37 24.54 4.23
C MET A 70 -3.79 25.95 4.36
N THR A 71 -4.37 26.90 3.61
CA THR A 71 -3.84 28.26 3.50
C THR A 71 -4.01 28.98 4.83
N THR A 72 -3.10 29.91 5.13
CA THR A 72 -3.11 30.63 6.41
C THR A 72 -4.41 31.39 6.69
N ARG A 73 -5.19 31.70 5.65
CA ARG A 73 -6.49 32.38 5.69
C ARG A 73 -7.54 31.61 6.50
N PHE A 74 -7.59 30.28 6.38
CA PHE A 74 -8.63 29.47 7.03
C PHE A 74 -8.28 29.00 8.44
N LYS A 75 -7.09 29.34 8.96
CA LYS A 75 -6.67 28.96 10.31
C LYS A 75 -7.56 29.62 11.37
N LYS A 76 -8.06 28.82 12.31
CA LYS A 76 -8.89 29.27 13.45
C LYS A 76 -8.28 30.46 14.22
N ASN A 77 -6.95 30.54 14.28
CA ASN A 77 -6.26 31.64 14.96
C ASN A 77 -6.47 33.01 14.29
N ARG A 78 -6.69 33.07 12.96
CA ARG A 78 -6.94 34.35 12.27
C ARG A 78 -8.28 34.98 12.68
N LYS A 79 -9.32 34.14 12.84
CA LYS A 79 -10.64 34.58 13.34
C LYS A 79 -10.63 35.01 14.81
N LYS A 80 -9.58 34.65 15.57
CA LYS A 80 -9.47 34.91 17.01
C LYS A 80 -8.68 36.18 17.35
N ARG A 81 -8.21 36.95 16.35
CA ARG A 81 -7.56 38.25 16.59
C ARG A 81 -8.57 39.22 17.22
N GLY A 82 -8.14 39.99 18.21
CA GLY A 82 -9.02 40.85 19.01
C GLY A 82 -9.63 40.17 20.24
N HIS A 83 -9.64 38.83 20.32
CA HIS A 83 -10.08 38.13 21.54
C HIS A 83 -8.93 37.97 22.53
N VAL A 84 -9.17 38.36 23.79
CA VAL A 84 -8.16 38.44 24.88
C VAL A 84 -7.37 37.14 25.10
N SER A 85 -8.00 35.96 25.00
CA SER A 85 -7.35 34.67 25.36
C SER A 85 -7.21 33.69 24.19
N ALA A 86 -7.44 34.15 22.95
CA ALA A 86 -7.37 33.33 21.72
C ALA A 86 -8.10 31.95 21.83
N GLY A 87 -9.14 31.85 22.65
CA GLY A 87 -9.92 30.64 22.90
C GLY A 87 -9.22 29.51 23.67
N HIS A 88 -8.29 29.85 24.57
CA HIS A 88 -7.72 28.92 25.57
C HIS A 88 -8.21 29.17 27.01
N GLY A 89 -9.25 30.02 27.16
CA GLY A 89 -9.82 30.40 28.46
C GLY A 89 -8.97 31.39 29.26
N ARG A 90 -9.61 32.15 30.16
CA ARG A 90 -8.93 33.16 31.00
C ARG A 90 -8.21 32.54 32.21
N ILE A 91 -8.82 31.55 32.85
CA ILE A 91 -8.36 30.95 34.12
C ILE A 91 -7.27 29.90 33.88
N GLY A 92 -7.59 28.84 33.11
CA GLY A 92 -6.64 27.74 32.85
C GLY A 92 -5.38 28.17 32.08
N LYS A 93 -5.54 29.12 31.15
CA LYS A 93 -4.50 29.67 30.26
C LYS A 93 -3.79 28.62 29.40
N HIS A 94 -3.23 29.04 28.28
CA HIS A 94 -2.40 28.15 27.47
C HIS A 94 -0.98 28.05 28.06
N ARG A 95 -0.68 26.93 28.72
CA ARG A 95 0.67 26.60 29.23
C ARG A 95 1.39 25.67 28.25
N LYS A 96 2.72 25.59 28.34
CA LYS A 96 3.53 24.85 27.37
C LYS A 96 3.33 23.33 27.46
N HIS A 97 3.42 22.72 28.64
CA HIS A 97 3.25 21.28 28.85
C HIS A 97 2.71 20.96 30.26
N PRO A 98 1.40 21.13 30.52
CA PRO A 98 0.85 20.96 31.88
C PRO A 98 0.83 19.50 32.37
N GLY A 99 0.79 18.52 31.48
CA GLY A 99 0.71 17.08 31.83
C GLY A 99 1.94 16.27 31.42
N GLY A 100 3.05 16.93 31.10
CA GLY A 100 4.24 16.31 30.51
C GLY A 100 4.31 16.44 28.98
N ARG A 101 5.32 15.79 28.39
CA ARG A 101 5.56 15.79 26.93
C ARG A 101 5.33 14.39 26.36
N GLY A 102 4.68 14.30 25.20
CA GLY A 102 4.40 13.03 24.54
C GLY A 102 3.53 12.12 25.40
N ASN A 103 3.91 10.84 25.52
CA ASN A 103 3.17 9.81 26.26
C ASN A 103 3.59 9.72 27.74
N ALA A 104 4.06 10.83 28.33
CA ALA A 104 4.47 10.86 29.73
C ALA A 104 3.29 10.55 30.67
N GLY A 105 3.56 9.89 31.79
CA GLY A 105 2.55 9.64 32.83
C GLY A 105 1.52 8.56 32.49
N GLY A 106 1.75 7.73 31.48
CA GLY A 106 0.77 6.75 31.01
C GLY A 106 0.39 5.67 32.02
N MET A 107 1.19 5.41 33.06
CA MET A 107 0.82 4.55 34.20
C MET A 107 0.42 5.33 35.46
N HIS A 108 0.58 6.65 35.46
CA HIS A 108 0.35 7.52 36.61
C HIS A 108 -0.86 8.41 36.35
N HIS A 109 -0.67 9.71 36.15
CA HIS A 109 -1.74 10.69 35.99
C HIS A 109 -2.51 10.59 34.67
N HIS A 110 -1.98 9.92 33.65
CA HIS A 110 -2.69 9.59 32.40
C HIS A 110 -3.13 8.14 32.30
N ARG A 111 -3.11 7.38 33.41
CA ARG A 111 -3.47 5.95 33.44
C ARG A 111 -4.84 5.67 32.83
N ILE A 112 -5.85 6.47 33.21
CA ILE A 112 -7.23 6.29 32.73
C ILE A 112 -7.32 6.38 31.20
N LEU A 113 -6.49 7.22 30.56
CA LEU A 113 -6.46 7.34 29.11
C LEU A 113 -5.93 6.06 28.44
N PHE A 114 -4.86 5.48 29.01
CA PHE A 114 -4.24 4.27 28.48
C PHE A 114 -5.10 3.03 28.75
N ASP A 115 -5.65 2.89 29.95
CA ASP A 115 -6.48 1.73 30.29
C ASP A 115 -7.78 1.73 29.47
N LYS A 116 -8.36 2.90 29.19
CA LYS A 116 -9.61 3.03 28.44
C LYS A 116 -9.44 2.81 26.93
N TYR A 117 -8.44 3.43 26.31
CA TYR A 117 -8.32 3.46 24.85
C TYR A 117 -7.22 2.55 24.30
N HIS A 118 -6.25 2.17 25.13
CA HIS A 118 -5.07 1.41 24.71
C HIS A 118 -4.77 0.25 25.67
N PRO A 119 -5.73 -0.67 25.90
CA PRO A 119 -5.48 -1.85 26.72
C PRO A 119 -4.36 -2.69 26.08
N GLY A 120 -3.41 -3.15 26.90
CA GLY A 120 -2.25 -3.92 26.44
C GLY A 120 -1.09 -3.08 25.90
N TYR A 121 -1.13 -1.75 26.02
CA TYR A 121 0.01 -0.89 25.65
C TYR A 121 1.23 -1.13 26.53
N PHE A 122 1.01 -1.35 27.84
CA PHE A 122 2.08 -1.69 28.78
C PHE A 122 2.20 -3.21 28.91
N GLY A 123 3.43 -3.71 28.81
CA GLY A 123 3.74 -5.13 28.94
C GLY A 123 4.66 -5.63 27.84
N LYS A 124 5.12 -6.88 27.97
CA LYS A 124 5.88 -7.61 26.94
C LYS A 124 5.12 -8.88 26.61
N VAL A 125 4.97 -9.20 25.32
CA VAL A 125 4.29 -10.41 24.84
C VAL A 125 5.13 -11.08 23.75
N GLY A 126 5.25 -12.40 23.81
CA GLY A 126 5.88 -13.23 22.76
C GLY A 126 7.41 -13.28 22.78
N MET A 127 7.97 -14.02 21.81
CA MET A 127 9.42 -14.20 21.64
C MET A 127 10.04 -13.15 20.72
N ARG A 128 11.30 -12.76 20.99
CA ARG A 128 12.04 -11.80 20.16
C ARG A 128 12.61 -12.48 18.91
N TYR A 129 12.29 -11.98 17.73
CA TYR A 129 12.87 -12.43 16.45
C TYR A 129 13.93 -11.43 15.97
N PHE A 130 15.21 -11.84 15.97
CA PHE A 130 16.31 -11.02 15.47
C PHE A 130 16.38 -11.05 13.94
N HIS A 131 16.83 -9.95 13.32
CA HIS A 131 17.00 -9.82 11.86
C HIS A 131 15.80 -10.31 11.01
N LYS A 132 14.60 -9.76 11.28
CA LYS A 132 13.39 -10.11 10.52
C LYS A 132 13.43 -9.65 9.06
N LEU A 133 13.77 -10.57 8.16
CA LEU A 133 13.68 -10.38 6.71
C LEU A 133 12.23 -10.57 6.26
N ARG A 134 11.55 -9.48 5.90
CA ARG A 134 10.13 -9.52 5.48
C ARG A 134 9.89 -10.34 4.21
N ASN A 135 10.86 -10.40 3.30
CA ASN A 135 10.73 -11.13 2.03
C ASN A 135 10.54 -12.64 2.25
N LYS A 136 11.16 -13.22 3.28
CA LYS A 136 10.99 -14.65 3.63
C LYS A 136 9.57 -14.98 4.11
N PHE A 137 8.89 -14.01 4.71
CA PHE A 137 7.51 -14.14 5.21
C PHE A 137 6.47 -13.59 4.23
N HIS A 138 6.89 -13.23 3.02
CA HIS A 138 5.99 -12.67 2.02
C HIS A 138 5.10 -13.79 1.47
N CYS A 139 3.87 -13.85 1.97
CA CYS A 139 2.84 -14.79 1.52
C CYS A 139 1.53 -14.02 1.30
N PRO A 140 1.41 -13.25 0.20
CA PRO A 140 0.16 -12.60 -0.19
C PRO A 140 -0.95 -13.64 -0.39
N ILE A 141 -2.13 -13.31 0.14
CA ILE A 141 -3.27 -14.22 0.25
C ILE A 141 -4.34 -13.82 -0.75
N LEU A 142 -4.88 -14.82 -1.46
CA LEU A 142 -6.06 -14.70 -2.29
C LEU A 142 -7.14 -15.66 -1.81
N ASN A 143 -8.38 -15.22 -1.84
CA ASN A 143 -9.54 -16.05 -1.54
C ASN A 143 -10.17 -16.57 -2.83
N ILE A 144 -10.89 -17.68 -2.73
CA ILE A 144 -11.56 -18.35 -3.85
C ILE A 144 -12.58 -17.45 -4.57
N ASP A 145 -13.32 -16.62 -3.84
CA ASP A 145 -14.31 -15.66 -4.38
C ASP A 145 -13.74 -14.75 -5.49
N LYS A 146 -12.46 -14.38 -5.36
CA LYS A 146 -11.79 -13.43 -6.25
C LYS A 146 -11.06 -14.10 -7.42
N LEU A 147 -11.03 -15.43 -7.51
CA LEU A 147 -10.35 -16.14 -8.60
C LEU A 147 -10.94 -15.75 -9.96
N TRP A 148 -12.27 -15.70 -10.07
CA TRP A 148 -12.94 -15.25 -11.28
C TRP A 148 -12.68 -13.79 -11.60
N SER A 149 -12.40 -12.92 -10.63
CA SER A 149 -12.09 -11.51 -10.91
C SER A 149 -10.72 -11.31 -11.57
N LEU A 150 -9.79 -12.26 -11.44
CA LEU A 150 -8.46 -12.17 -12.05
C LEU A 150 -8.46 -12.47 -13.55
N VAL A 151 -9.47 -13.20 -14.01
CA VAL A 151 -9.59 -13.59 -15.41
C VAL A 151 -10.17 -12.42 -16.21
N PRO A 152 -9.58 -12.03 -17.35
CA PRO A 152 -10.16 -11.03 -18.23
C PRO A 152 -11.47 -11.54 -18.83
N GLN A 153 -12.38 -10.61 -19.16
CA GLN A 153 -13.75 -10.94 -19.58
C GLN A 153 -13.80 -11.82 -20.83
N GLU A 154 -12.91 -11.58 -21.79
CA GLU A 154 -12.79 -12.37 -23.02
C GLU A 154 -12.52 -13.86 -22.76
N VAL A 155 -11.70 -14.17 -21.75
CA VAL A 155 -11.36 -15.56 -21.39
C VAL A 155 -12.51 -16.24 -20.65
N LYS A 156 -13.31 -15.48 -19.89
CA LYS A 156 -14.52 -16.01 -19.24
C LYS A 156 -15.57 -16.43 -20.25
N GLU A 157 -15.78 -15.60 -21.26
CA GLU A 157 -16.77 -15.86 -22.31
C GLU A 157 -16.37 -17.09 -23.15
N LYS A 158 -15.07 -17.24 -23.46
CA LYS A 158 -14.55 -18.45 -24.12
C LYS A 158 -14.70 -19.70 -23.26
N ALA A 159 -14.40 -19.61 -21.96
CA ALA A 159 -14.59 -20.73 -21.03
C ALA A 159 -16.05 -21.19 -20.93
N SER A 160 -17.01 -20.26 -21.06
CA SER A 160 -18.45 -20.61 -21.05
C SER A 160 -18.95 -21.20 -22.37
N LYS A 161 -18.29 -20.90 -23.50
CA LYS A 161 -18.66 -21.41 -24.83
C LYS A 161 -18.06 -22.77 -25.12
N ASP A 162 -16.79 -22.97 -24.76
CA ASP A 162 -16.01 -24.15 -25.18
C ASP A 162 -15.89 -25.22 -24.08
N ASN A 163 -16.55 -25.05 -22.93
CA ASN A 163 -16.43 -25.91 -21.73
C ASN A 163 -14.98 -26.19 -21.30
N MET A 164 -14.05 -25.31 -21.67
CA MET A 164 -12.63 -25.42 -21.34
C MET A 164 -12.36 -24.69 -20.02
N ALA A 165 -11.82 -25.42 -19.03
CA ALA A 165 -11.47 -24.86 -17.73
C ALA A 165 -10.26 -23.90 -17.85
N PRO A 166 -10.37 -22.61 -17.47
CA PRO A 166 -9.24 -21.70 -17.55
C PRO A 166 -8.20 -22.04 -16.49
N LEU A 167 -6.93 -22.00 -16.92
CA LEU A 167 -5.78 -22.13 -16.04
C LEU A 167 -5.42 -20.76 -15.45
N ILE A 168 -5.59 -20.62 -14.14
CA ILE A 168 -5.27 -19.40 -13.42
C ILE A 168 -3.97 -19.61 -12.64
N ASP A 169 -2.90 -18.94 -13.09
CA ASP A 169 -1.66 -18.86 -12.34
C ASP A 169 -1.67 -17.67 -11.39
N VAL A 170 -1.89 -17.96 -10.11
CA VAL A 170 -2.02 -16.94 -9.09
C VAL A 170 -0.67 -16.29 -8.75
N THR A 171 0.43 -16.98 -9.06
CA THR A 171 1.79 -16.48 -8.79
C THR A 171 2.14 -15.30 -9.69
N GLN A 172 1.66 -15.30 -10.94
CA GLN A 172 1.85 -14.20 -11.89
C GLN A 172 1.14 -12.92 -11.43
N PHE A 173 -0.02 -13.08 -10.77
CA PHE A 173 -0.75 -11.97 -10.15
C PHE A 173 -0.18 -11.55 -8.78
N GLY A 174 0.92 -12.17 -8.35
CA GLY A 174 1.61 -11.83 -7.12
C GLY A 174 0.96 -12.36 -5.84
N TYR A 175 0.15 -13.43 -5.91
CA TYR A 175 -0.34 -14.13 -4.71
C TYR A 175 0.27 -15.53 -4.59
N PHE A 176 0.53 -15.96 -3.35
CA PHE A 176 1.18 -17.25 -3.09
C PHE A 176 0.28 -18.23 -2.36
N LYS A 177 -0.67 -17.75 -1.55
CA LYS A 177 -1.54 -18.60 -0.74
C LYS A 177 -3.01 -18.45 -1.11
N LEU A 178 -3.68 -19.58 -1.37
CA LEU A 178 -5.12 -19.65 -1.60
C LEU A 178 -5.89 -20.07 -0.35
N LEU A 179 -6.95 -19.35 -0.04
CA LEU A 179 -7.87 -19.60 1.06
C LEU A 179 -9.31 -19.79 0.58
N GLY A 180 -10.09 -20.60 1.31
CA GLY A 180 -11.42 -21.06 0.90
C GLY A 180 -12.58 -20.18 1.35
N LYS A 181 -12.39 -18.87 1.56
CA LYS A 181 -13.50 -17.95 1.86
C LYS A 181 -14.30 -17.70 0.57
N GLY A 182 -15.63 -17.76 0.67
CA GLY A 182 -16.55 -17.56 -0.45
C GLY A 182 -16.99 -18.86 -1.13
N VAL A 183 -17.69 -18.71 -2.24
CA VAL A 183 -18.29 -19.79 -3.04
C VAL A 183 -17.82 -19.63 -4.48
N LEU A 184 -17.49 -20.74 -5.14
CA LEU A 184 -17.24 -20.76 -6.58
C LEU A 184 -18.57 -20.94 -7.31
N PRO A 185 -18.75 -20.34 -8.50
CA PRO A 185 -19.86 -20.71 -9.36
C PRO A 185 -19.75 -22.20 -9.71
N GLU A 186 -20.80 -22.96 -9.42
CA GLU A 186 -20.82 -24.43 -9.51
C GLU A 186 -20.66 -24.95 -10.93
N ASN A 187 -21.04 -24.14 -11.93
CA ASN A 187 -21.07 -24.54 -13.34
C ASN A 187 -19.78 -24.22 -14.11
N GLN A 188 -18.72 -23.78 -13.44
CA GLN A 188 -17.48 -23.35 -14.12
C GLN A 188 -16.24 -23.99 -13.47
N PRO A 189 -15.67 -25.05 -14.06
CA PRO A 189 -14.47 -25.69 -13.54
C PRO A 189 -13.26 -24.78 -13.70
N LEU A 190 -12.36 -24.79 -12.71
CA LEU A 190 -11.16 -23.96 -12.67
C LEU A 190 -9.92 -24.81 -12.38
N VAL A 191 -8.84 -24.57 -13.12
CA VAL A 191 -7.52 -25.12 -12.77
C VAL A 191 -6.69 -24.00 -12.18
N VAL A 192 -6.22 -24.17 -10.94
CA VAL A 192 -5.52 -23.11 -10.21
C VAL A 192 -4.09 -23.52 -9.86
N LYS A 193 -3.11 -22.70 -10.25
CA LYS A 193 -1.69 -22.83 -9.91
C LYS A 193 -1.33 -21.92 -8.74
N ALA A 194 -0.87 -22.49 -7.62
CA ALA A 194 -0.46 -21.73 -6.44
C ALA A 194 0.59 -22.47 -5.61
N LYS A 195 1.34 -21.72 -4.78
CA LYS A 195 2.38 -22.31 -3.91
C LYS A 195 1.81 -23.02 -2.69
N LEU A 196 0.83 -22.38 -2.03
CA LEU A 196 0.21 -22.88 -0.81
C LEU A 196 -1.32 -22.84 -0.94
N VAL A 197 -1.99 -23.92 -0.58
CA VAL A 197 -3.45 -24.02 -0.64
C VAL A 197 -3.99 -24.53 0.69
N SER A 198 -5.11 -23.96 1.16
CA SER A 198 -5.79 -24.47 2.35
C SER A 198 -6.65 -25.69 2.04
N LYS A 199 -6.81 -26.61 3.01
CA LYS A 199 -7.64 -27.81 2.85
C LYS A 199 -9.07 -27.51 2.40
N ILE A 200 -9.65 -26.43 2.95
CA ILE A 200 -11.01 -25.97 2.61
C ILE A 200 -11.05 -25.46 1.16
N ALA A 201 -10.01 -24.75 0.71
CA ALA A 201 -9.94 -24.26 -0.65
C ALA A 201 -9.85 -25.40 -1.66
N GLU A 202 -8.99 -26.37 -1.38
CA GLU A 202 -8.82 -27.56 -2.21
C GLU A 202 -10.13 -28.36 -2.32
N LYS A 203 -10.83 -28.59 -1.20
CA LYS A 203 -12.13 -29.27 -1.18
C LYS A 203 -13.15 -28.57 -2.08
N LYS A 204 -13.30 -27.25 -1.96
CA LYS A 204 -14.24 -26.45 -2.77
C LYS A 204 -13.90 -26.43 -4.25
N ILE A 205 -12.61 -26.37 -4.60
CA ILE A 205 -12.18 -26.39 -6.01
C ILE A 205 -12.47 -27.76 -6.63
N LYS A 206 -12.24 -28.85 -5.89
CA LYS A 206 -12.58 -30.20 -6.33
C LYS A 206 -14.10 -30.42 -6.46
N GLU A 207 -14.89 -29.89 -5.52
CA GLU A 207 -16.36 -29.91 -5.59
C GLU A 207 -16.89 -29.18 -6.82
N ALA A 208 -16.26 -28.07 -7.23
CA ALA A 208 -16.57 -27.34 -8.45
C ALA A 208 -16.03 -27.99 -9.75
N GLY A 209 -15.51 -29.22 -9.68
CA GLY A 209 -14.94 -29.93 -10.83
C GLY A 209 -13.60 -29.37 -11.31
N GLY A 210 -12.93 -28.56 -10.48
CA GLY A 210 -11.63 -27.97 -10.75
C GLY A 210 -10.46 -28.79 -10.21
N ALA A 211 -9.25 -28.38 -10.56
CA ALA A 211 -8.01 -28.99 -10.10
C ALA A 211 -7.03 -27.96 -9.54
N VAL A 212 -6.25 -28.36 -8.55
CA VAL A 212 -5.20 -27.53 -7.94
C VAL A 212 -3.84 -28.08 -8.34
N VAL A 213 -2.99 -27.22 -8.88
CA VAL A 213 -1.61 -27.53 -9.24
C VAL A 213 -0.69 -26.74 -8.32
N LEU A 214 0.21 -27.44 -7.63
CA LEU A 214 1.19 -26.79 -6.77
C LEU A 214 2.38 -26.31 -7.61
N THR A 215 2.78 -25.06 -7.38
CA THR A 215 3.95 -24.43 -8.03
C THR A 215 4.97 -23.99 -6.99
N ALA A 216 6.27 -24.02 -7.34
CA ALA A 216 7.36 -23.67 -6.42
C ALA A 216 7.70 -22.17 -6.41
#